data_AF-A0A0E3SNZ2-F1
#
_entry.id   AF-A0A0E3SNZ2-F1
#
_cell.length_a   1.000
_cell.length_b   1.000
_cell.length_c   1.000
_cell.angle_alpha   90.00
_cell.angle_beta   90.00
_cell.angle_gamma   90.00
#
_symmetry.space_group_name_H-M   'P 1'
#
loop_
_entity.id
_entity.type
_entity.pdbx_description
1 polymer ?
#
loop_
_entity_poly.entity_id
_entity_poly.type
_entity_poly.pdbx_seq_one_letter_code
_entity_poly.pdbx_strand_id
1 'polypeptide(L)'
;MELFTVEDLPLIQKGDDIAAMICERTELEDHDCVVIASTIVAKAEGAMVLKSAVVPSERAMNIAKRLGKEPALVQAVLDRSANVIVEFPLLLVENLNGHVSINAGIDDSNVEDNYFLELPHDPDASAKAIGEEIANICGRDVSVIITDTNGRAFKIGQTGVAVGAYHMHPIRNWRGEKDLFGKELEITEEAVADEVSSAANLLMGEAAGGYPVVIVRGYEHHTTDDVSVKEMYRPENEDIIRKGLRCLRQSSD
;
A
#
# COMPACT_ATOMS: atom_id res chain seq x y z
N MET A 1 -3.54 -0.35 -23.22
CA MET A 1 -2.89 -0.44 -21.91
C MET A 1 -1.71 -1.38 -22.01
N GLU A 2 -0.53 -0.88 -21.64
CA GLU A 2 0.74 -1.61 -21.57
C GLU A 2 1.30 -1.47 -20.15
N LEU A 3 1.99 -2.51 -19.66
CA LEU A 3 2.67 -2.51 -18.37
C LEU A 3 4.10 -2.98 -18.55
N PHE A 4 5.06 -2.23 -18.02
CA PHE A 4 6.48 -2.58 -18.06
C PHE A 4 7.22 -2.07 -16.82
N THR A 5 8.30 -2.76 -16.45
CA THR A 5 9.13 -2.43 -15.28
C THR A 5 10.13 -1.33 -15.60
N VAL A 6 10.43 -0.48 -14.62
CA VAL A 6 11.64 0.35 -14.68
C VAL A 6 12.81 -0.53 -14.23
N GLU A 7 13.75 -0.79 -15.13
CA GLU A 7 14.89 -1.68 -14.89
C GLU A 7 16.06 -0.92 -14.23
N ASP A 8 17.02 -1.67 -13.67
CA ASP A 8 18.30 -1.15 -13.16
C ASP A 8 18.20 -0.05 -12.07
N LEU A 9 17.17 -0.12 -11.23
CA LEU A 9 17.11 0.65 -9.98
C LEU A 9 18.12 0.10 -8.96
N PRO A 10 18.90 0.97 -8.29
CA PRO A 10 19.82 0.53 -7.25
C PRO A 10 19.06 0.08 -6.00
N LEU A 11 19.79 -0.50 -5.04
CA LEU A 11 19.25 -0.68 -3.69
C LEU A 11 19.04 0.69 -3.05
N ILE A 12 17.77 1.02 -2.80
CA ILE A 12 17.35 2.33 -2.29
C ILE A 12 17.82 2.54 -0.85
N GLN A 13 18.35 3.72 -0.60
CA GLN A 13 18.81 4.20 0.69
C GLN A 13 18.03 5.43 1.13
N LYS A 14 18.14 5.76 2.42
CA LYS A 14 17.54 6.96 2.99
C LYS A 14 18.05 8.22 2.27
N GLY A 15 17.11 9.03 1.78
CA GLY A 15 17.36 10.28 1.09
C GLY A 15 17.53 10.15 -0.43
N ASP A 16 17.41 8.95 -0.99
CA ASP A 16 17.41 8.75 -2.44
C ASP A 16 16.18 9.39 -3.10
N ASP A 17 16.39 9.98 -4.26
CA ASP A 17 15.34 10.62 -5.06
C ASP A 17 14.75 9.61 -6.06
N ILE A 18 13.60 9.04 -5.69
CA ILE A 18 12.90 8.03 -6.50
C ILE A 18 12.44 8.62 -7.85
N ALA A 19 11.96 9.87 -7.85
CA ALA A 19 11.47 10.52 -9.07
C ALA A 19 12.60 10.69 -10.09
N ALA A 20 13.75 11.23 -9.65
CA ALA A 20 14.93 11.35 -10.48
C ALA A 20 15.40 10.00 -11.03
N MET A 21 15.45 8.97 -10.18
CA MET A 21 15.87 7.63 -10.61
C MET A 21 14.95 7.05 -11.69
N ILE A 22 13.64 7.26 -11.58
CA ILE A 22 12.66 6.82 -12.59
C ILE A 22 12.87 7.60 -13.89
N CYS A 23 12.92 8.94 -13.85
CA CYS A 23 13.09 9.78 -15.03
C CYS A 23 14.40 9.52 -15.78
N GLU A 24 15.47 9.12 -15.09
CA GLU A 24 16.74 8.74 -15.72
C GLU A 24 16.68 7.42 -16.49
N ARG A 25 15.76 6.52 -16.13
CA ARG A 25 15.71 5.13 -16.62
C ARG A 25 14.54 4.85 -17.55
N THR A 26 13.59 5.76 -17.65
CA THR A 26 12.38 5.56 -18.45
C THR A 26 11.86 6.88 -18.99
N GLU A 27 11.51 6.87 -20.28
CA GLU A 27 10.78 7.98 -20.90
C GLU A 27 9.29 7.87 -20.54
N LEU A 28 8.84 8.78 -19.68
CA LEU A 28 7.44 8.91 -19.29
C LEU A 28 6.65 9.70 -20.32
N GLU A 29 5.39 9.31 -20.49
CA GLU A 29 4.38 10.03 -21.27
C GLU A 29 3.37 10.70 -20.33
N ASP A 30 2.69 11.74 -20.82
CA ASP A 30 1.59 12.34 -20.07
C ASP A 30 0.50 11.29 -19.81
N HIS A 31 0.00 11.29 -18.58
CA HIS A 31 -1.00 10.36 -18.05
C HIS A 31 -0.55 8.90 -17.93
N ASP A 32 0.77 8.64 -17.96
CA ASP A 32 1.30 7.38 -17.42
C ASP A 32 0.94 7.26 -15.92
N CYS A 33 0.67 6.05 -15.47
CA CYS A 33 0.51 5.74 -14.05
C CYS A 33 1.75 4.99 -13.54
N VAL A 34 2.50 5.64 -12.64
CA VAL A 34 3.72 5.13 -12.03
C VAL A 34 3.36 4.39 -10.74
N VAL A 35 3.47 3.06 -10.75
CA VAL A 35 3.18 2.22 -9.59
C VAL A 35 4.48 1.85 -8.89
N ILE A 36 4.58 2.17 -7.60
CA ILE A 36 5.82 2.12 -6.82
C ILE A 36 5.60 1.26 -5.57
N ALA A 37 6.47 0.27 -5.35
CA ALA A 37 6.41 -0.54 -4.14
C ALA A 37 6.66 0.32 -2.88
N SER A 38 5.81 0.15 -1.87
CA SER A 38 5.88 0.82 -0.57
C SER A 38 7.28 0.71 0.06
N THR A 39 7.93 -0.44 -0.12
CA THR A 39 9.26 -0.77 0.37
C THR A 39 10.32 0.26 0.00
N ILE A 40 10.36 0.69 -1.28
CA ILE A 40 11.40 1.64 -1.70
C ILE A 40 11.09 3.06 -1.25
N VAL A 41 9.81 3.43 -1.20
CA VAL A 41 9.37 4.73 -0.67
C VAL A 41 9.73 4.82 0.82
N ALA A 42 9.40 3.79 1.59
CA ALA A 42 9.74 3.70 3.00
C ALA A 42 11.25 3.79 3.25
N LYS A 43 12.07 3.12 2.44
CA LYS A 43 13.53 3.22 2.53
C LYS A 43 14.05 4.62 2.25
N ALA A 44 13.58 5.26 1.17
CA ALA A 44 13.94 6.62 0.81
C ALA A 44 13.58 7.63 1.92
N GLU A 45 12.41 7.46 2.54
CA GLU A 45 11.96 8.29 3.67
C GLU A 45 12.68 7.97 5.00
N GLY A 46 13.37 6.83 5.07
CA GLY A 46 14.02 6.35 6.28
C GLY A 46 13.03 5.82 7.32
N ALA A 47 11.90 5.26 6.89
CA ALA A 47 10.90 4.58 7.71
C ALA A 47 11.38 3.18 8.14
N MET A 48 12.58 3.12 8.73
CA MET A 48 13.21 1.90 9.22
C MET A 48 13.41 2.01 10.74
N VAL A 49 12.98 0.98 11.46
CA VAL A 49 13.07 0.91 12.92
C VAL A 49 14.09 -0.14 13.32
N LEU A 50 15.11 0.27 14.09
CA LEU A 50 16.09 -0.67 14.62
C LEU A 50 15.43 -1.62 15.62
N LYS A 51 15.48 -2.93 15.37
CA LYS A 51 14.82 -3.95 16.20
C LYS A 51 15.23 -3.85 17.67
N SER A 52 16.50 -3.58 17.95
CA SER A 52 17.04 -3.45 19.31
C SER A 52 16.62 -2.17 20.05
N ALA A 53 16.10 -1.17 19.34
CA ALA A 53 15.58 0.06 19.95
C ALA A 53 14.12 -0.08 20.41
N VAL A 54 13.42 -1.14 19.96
CA VAL A 54 12.02 -1.37 20.33
C VAL A 54 11.96 -2.06 21.69
N VAL A 55 11.23 -1.46 22.63
CA VAL A 55 11.02 -2.01 23.99
C VAL A 55 9.62 -2.62 24.09
N PRO A 56 9.47 -3.95 24.08
CA PRO A 56 8.15 -4.59 24.07
C PRO A 56 7.40 -4.40 25.39
N SER A 57 6.14 -3.97 25.28
CA SER A 57 5.19 -3.95 26.40
C SER A 57 4.76 -5.38 26.80
N GLU A 58 4.17 -5.53 27.99
CA GLU A 58 3.57 -6.80 28.41
C GLU A 58 2.52 -7.31 27.42
N ARG A 59 1.72 -6.40 26.86
CA ARG A 59 0.73 -6.73 25.83
C ARG A 59 1.41 -7.29 24.58
N ALA A 60 2.47 -6.63 24.09
CA ALA A 60 3.21 -7.11 22.93
C ALA A 60 3.83 -8.49 23.18
N MET A 61 4.43 -8.70 24.36
CA MET A 61 5.00 -10.00 24.74
C MET A 61 3.94 -11.12 24.75
N ASN A 62 2.75 -10.85 25.29
CA ASN A 62 1.66 -11.83 25.33
C ASN A 62 1.13 -12.20 23.94
N ILE A 63 0.91 -11.20 23.08
CA ILE A 63 0.48 -11.42 21.68
C ILE A 63 1.56 -12.18 20.90
N ALA A 64 2.82 -11.74 21.01
CA ALA A 64 3.96 -12.37 20.36
C ALA A 64 4.10 -13.85 20.72
N LYS A 65 3.96 -14.19 22.01
CA LYS A 65 3.99 -15.58 22.49
C LYS A 65 2.90 -16.44 21.84
N ARG A 66 1.69 -15.91 21.66
CA ARG A 66 0.57 -16.64 21.03
C ARG A 66 0.78 -16.82 19.52
N LEU A 67 1.36 -15.82 18.87
CA LEU A 67 1.61 -15.83 17.43
C LEU A 67 2.91 -16.55 17.03
N GLY A 68 3.80 -16.84 17.98
CA GLY A 68 5.15 -17.34 17.69
C GLY A 68 6.02 -16.31 16.97
N LYS A 69 5.80 -15.01 17.23
CA LYS A 69 6.53 -13.89 16.61
C LYS A 69 7.50 -13.24 17.60
N GLU A 70 8.40 -12.41 17.09
CA GLU A 70 9.28 -11.58 17.91
C GLU A 70 8.47 -10.50 18.67
N PRO A 71 8.66 -10.32 19.99
CA PRO A 71 7.98 -9.27 20.75
C PRO A 71 8.25 -7.85 20.24
N ALA A 72 9.45 -7.57 19.73
CA ALA A 72 9.80 -6.27 19.16
C ALA A 72 8.99 -5.99 17.89
N LEU A 73 8.79 -6.98 17.02
CA LEU A 73 7.93 -6.84 15.85
C LEU A 73 6.49 -6.49 16.28
N VAL A 74 5.93 -7.27 17.21
CA VAL A 74 4.56 -7.02 17.68
C VAL A 74 4.44 -5.62 18.31
N GLN A 75 5.44 -5.18 19.06
CA GLN A 75 5.44 -3.83 19.63
C GLN A 75 5.46 -2.75 18.53
N ALA A 76 6.33 -2.88 17.53
CA ALA A 76 6.36 -1.96 16.39
C ALA A 76 5.00 -1.90 15.66
N VAL A 77 4.35 -3.06 15.47
CA VAL A 77 2.99 -3.11 14.89
C VAL A 77 2.01 -2.32 15.75
N LEU A 78 2.01 -2.53 17.07
CA LEU A 78 1.11 -1.84 17.99
C LEU A 78 1.34 -0.33 17.99
N ASP A 79 2.60 0.12 17.91
CA ASP A 79 2.97 1.54 17.86
C ASP A 79 2.49 2.22 16.57
N ARG A 80 2.38 1.45 15.47
CA ARG A 80 1.85 1.90 14.17
C ARG A 80 0.39 1.53 13.93
N SER A 81 -0.34 1.13 14.97
CA SER A 81 -1.75 0.75 14.88
C SER A 81 -2.66 1.76 15.57
N ALA A 82 -3.67 2.24 14.84
CA ALA A 82 -4.78 2.99 15.44
C ALA A 82 -5.72 2.03 16.20
N ASN A 83 -5.96 0.84 15.66
CA ASN A 83 -6.87 -0.14 16.25
C ASN A 83 -6.38 -1.58 16.04
N VAL A 84 -6.47 -2.40 17.09
CA VAL A 84 -6.25 -3.85 16.98
C VAL A 84 -7.57 -4.58 16.76
N ILE A 85 -7.68 -5.30 15.64
CA ILE A 85 -8.91 -5.99 15.22
C ILE A 85 -8.84 -7.46 15.61
N VAL A 86 -7.75 -8.15 15.26
CA VAL A 86 -7.49 -9.56 15.59
C VAL A 86 -6.08 -9.71 16.12
N GLU A 87 -5.91 -10.47 17.21
CA GLU A 87 -4.59 -10.75 17.82
C GLU A 87 -4.12 -12.20 17.60
N PHE A 88 -5.00 -13.09 17.10
CA PHE A 88 -4.71 -14.50 16.80
C PHE A 88 -5.73 -15.06 15.78
N PRO A 89 -5.36 -15.91 14.80
CA PRO A 89 -4.03 -16.52 14.57
C PRO A 89 -3.03 -15.62 13.84
N LEU A 90 -3.41 -14.39 13.53
CA LEU A 90 -2.57 -13.36 12.95
C LEU A 90 -2.88 -12.02 13.62
N LEU A 91 -1.98 -11.05 13.47
CA LEU A 91 -2.16 -9.70 13.99
C LEU A 91 -2.76 -8.82 12.90
N LEU A 92 -4.10 -8.66 12.91
CA LEU A 92 -4.83 -7.77 12.01
C LEU A 92 -5.14 -6.45 12.72
N VAL A 93 -4.74 -5.36 12.12
CA VAL A 93 -4.84 -4.03 12.70
C VAL A 93 -5.25 -3.02 11.64
N GLU A 94 -5.80 -1.90 12.09
CA GLU A 94 -5.89 -0.69 11.28
C GLU A 94 -4.65 0.14 11.61
N ASN A 95 -3.85 0.46 10.59
CA ASN A 95 -2.67 1.30 10.76
C ASN A 95 -3.05 2.78 10.95
N LEU A 96 -2.06 3.63 11.24
CA LEU A 96 -2.30 5.07 11.47
C LEU A 96 -2.85 5.81 10.23
N ASN A 97 -2.72 5.24 9.03
CA ASN A 97 -3.26 5.79 7.78
C ASN A 97 -4.65 5.27 7.42
N GLY A 98 -5.21 4.35 8.21
CA GLY A 98 -6.55 3.77 8.02
C GLY A 98 -6.59 2.46 7.26
N HIS A 99 -5.45 1.97 6.73
CA HIS A 99 -5.40 0.69 6.04
C HIS A 99 -5.56 -0.46 7.03
N VAL A 100 -6.46 -1.39 6.75
CA VAL A 100 -6.66 -2.61 7.54
C VAL A 100 -5.81 -3.73 6.96
N SER A 101 -4.71 -4.05 7.64
CA SER A 101 -3.69 -4.96 7.16
C SER A 101 -3.10 -5.83 8.26
N ILE A 102 -2.40 -6.89 7.84
CA ILE A 102 -1.62 -7.72 8.75
C ILE A 102 -0.38 -6.92 9.15
N ASN A 103 -0.03 -6.95 10.45
CA ASN A 103 1.15 -6.29 10.99
C ASN A 103 1.24 -4.78 10.69
N ALA A 104 0.13 -4.08 10.45
CA ALA A 104 0.12 -2.66 10.04
C ALA A 104 0.91 -2.36 8.74
N GLY A 105 1.21 -3.38 7.93
CA GLY A 105 2.12 -3.28 6.78
C GLY A 105 3.60 -3.23 7.16
N ILE A 106 3.96 -3.50 8.42
CA ILE A 106 5.36 -3.66 8.82
C ILE A 106 5.89 -4.98 8.30
N ASP A 107 7.02 -4.88 7.59
CA ASP A 107 7.74 -6.00 7.00
C ASP A 107 9.12 -6.17 7.67
N ASP A 108 9.60 -7.41 7.73
CA ASP A 108 10.97 -7.79 8.09
C ASP A 108 11.71 -8.48 6.93
N SER A 109 11.08 -8.55 5.75
CA SER A 109 11.64 -9.07 4.51
C SER A 109 12.28 -7.97 3.64
N ASN A 110 13.32 -8.32 2.87
CA ASN A 110 14.04 -7.40 1.97
C ASN A 110 14.62 -6.14 2.65
N VAL A 111 14.87 -6.19 3.95
CA VAL A 111 15.50 -5.17 4.80
C VAL A 111 16.71 -5.80 5.51
N GLU A 112 17.71 -5.00 5.90
CA GLU A 112 18.83 -5.54 6.68
C GLU A 112 18.33 -6.17 8.00
N ASP A 113 18.94 -7.30 8.41
CA ASP A 113 18.46 -8.16 9.51
C ASP A 113 18.11 -7.44 10.83
N ASN A 114 18.69 -6.26 11.07
CA ASN A 114 18.53 -5.48 12.29
C ASN A 114 17.39 -4.47 12.26
N TYR A 115 16.64 -4.36 11.16
CA TYR A 115 15.57 -3.38 11.01
C TYR A 115 14.20 -4.02 10.72
N PHE A 116 13.15 -3.35 11.17
CA PHE A 116 11.81 -3.48 10.62
C PHE A 116 11.58 -2.34 9.63
N LEU A 117 10.91 -2.64 8.52
CA LEU A 117 10.48 -1.65 7.55
C LEU A 117 9.00 -1.32 7.80
N GLU A 118 8.71 -0.06 8.01
CA GLU A 118 7.34 0.42 8.15
C GLU A 118 6.81 0.89 6.80
N LEU A 119 5.49 0.97 6.64
CA LEU A 119 4.91 1.72 5.52
C LEU A 119 5.30 3.20 5.58
N PRO A 120 5.30 3.91 4.44
CA PRO A 120 5.44 5.37 4.42
C PRO A 120 4.46 6.02 5.40
N HIS A 121 4.90 7.08 6.08
CA HIS A 121 4.09 7.70 7.13
C HIS A 121 2.79 8.29 6.56
N ASP A 122 2.84 8.86 5.36
CA ASP A 122 1.67 9.33 4.62
C ASP A 122 1.85 9.00 3.12
N PRO A 123 1.45 7.81 2.68
CA PRO A 123 1.72 7.36 1.31
C PRO A 123 1.04 8.20 0.23
N ASP A 124 -0.10 8.85 0.51
CA ASP A 124 -0.71 9.79 -0.44
C ASP A 124 0.19 11.02 -0.62
N ALA A 125 0.74 11.55 0.48
CA ALA A 125 1.71 12.65 0.41
C ALA A 125 3.01 12.24 -0.30
N SER A 126 3.49 11.02 -0.07
CA SER A 126 4.66 10.47 -0.77
C SER A 126 4.40 10.33 -2.28
N ALA A 127 3.23 9.79 -2.67
CA ALA A 127 2.83 9.65 -4.07
C ALA A 127 2.76 11.03 -4.77
N LYS A 128 2.18 12.02 -4.08
CA LYS A 128 2.12 13.40 -4.55
C LYS A 128 3.51 14.01 -4.74
N ALA A 129 4.38 13.91 -3.74
CA ALA A 129 5.73 14.47 -3.82
C ALA A 129 6.53 13.86 -4.99
N ILE A 130 6.40 12.55 -5.21
CA ILE A 130 7.06 11.87 -6.34
C ILE A 130 6.46 12.36 -7.67
N GLY A 131 5.14 12.44 -7.79
CA GLY A 131 4.47 12.90 -9.02
C GLY A 131 4.81 14.35 -9.37
N GLU A 132 4.81 15.25 -8.38
CA GLU A 132 5.25 16.65 -8.54
C GLU A 132 6.72 16.75 -8.97
N GLU A 133 7.60 15.91 -8.40
CA GLU A 133 9.01 15.93 -8.76
C GLU A 133 9.27 15.34 -10.16
N ILE A 134 8.53 14.32 -10.58
CA ILE A 134 8.54 13.84 -11.98
C ILE A 134 8.16 14.97 -12.93
N ALA A 135 7.10 15.72 -12.62
CA ALA A 135 6.69 16.87 -13.42
C ALA A 135 7.78 17.95 -13.47
N ASN A 136 8.50 18.19 -12.37
CA ASN A 136 9.63 19.12 -12.33
C ASN A 136 10.81 18.66 -13.21
N ILE A 137 11.15 17.37 -13.19
CA ILE A 137 12.35 16.82 -13.83
C ILE A 137 12.15 16.65 -15.34
N CYS A 138 11.04 16.02 -15.77
CA CYS A 138 10.82 15.67 -17.16
C CYS A 138 9.60 16.35 -17.82
N GLY A 139 8.86 17.17 -17.07
CA GLY A 139 7.73 17.94 -17.60
C GLY A 139 6.48 17.12 -17.91
N ARG A 140 6.32 15.95 -17.29
CA ARG A 140 5.20 15.02 -17.52
C ARG A 140 4.21 15.03 -16.38
N ASP A 141 2.93 15.12 -16.72
CA ASP A 141 1.84 14.99 -15.76
C ASP A 141 1.43 13.53 -15.64
N VAL A 142 1.81 12.89 -14.54
CA VAL A 142 1.61 11.45 -14.30
C VAL A 142 0.73 11.21 -13.08
N SER A 143 0.12 10.03 -13.04
CA SER A 143 -0.47 9.49 -11.82
C SER A 143 0.59 8.69 -11.05
N VAL A 144 0.49 8.63 -9.72
CA VAL A 144 1.36 7.80 -8.89
C VAL A 144 0.52 6.94 -7.96
N ILE A 145 0.83 5.65 -7.88
CA ILE A 145 0.27 4.72 -6.89
C ILE A 145 1.41 4.13 -6.08
N ILE A 146 1.28 4.16 -4.76
CA ILE A 146 2.12 3.36 -3.88
C ILE A 146 1.38 2.07 -3.57
N THR A 147 2.04 0.93 -3.80
CA THR A 147 1.45 -0.41 -3.60
C THR A 147 2.16 -1.20 -2.51
N ASP A 148 1.40 -2.04 -1.81
CA ASP A 148 1.90 -2.95 -0.78
C ASP A 148 1.27 -4.35 -0.91
N THR A 149 2.02 -5.40 -0.60
CA THR A 149 1.54 -6.78 -0.71
C THR A 149 0.68 -7.17 0.48
N ASN A 150 -0.59 -7.50 0.24
CA ASN A 150 -1.51 -7.86 1.31
C ASN A 150 -2.23 -9.20 1.06
N GLY A 151 -2.48 -9.91 2.16
CA GLY A 151 -3.42 -11.04 2.16
C GLY A 151 -4.87 -10.56 2.08
N ARG A 152 -5.82 -11.48 1.87
CA ARG A 152 -7.24 -11.12 1.75
C ARG A 152 -8.16 -12.20 2.29
N ALA A 153 -9.33 -11.79 2.78
CA ALA A 153 -10.29 -12.71 3.36
C ALA A 153 -10.74 -13.78 2.35
N PHE A 154 -10.99 -14.98 2.88
CA PHE A 154 -11.58 -16.13 2.17
C PHE A 154 -10.77 -16.75 1.01
N LYS A 155 -9.60 -16.20 0.64
CA LYS A 155 -8.73 -16.80 -0.38
C LYS A 155 -7.29 -16.89 0.13
N ILE A 156 -6.58 -17.93 -0.32
CA ILE A 156 -5.15 -18.11 -0.06
C ILE A 156 -4.36 -17.28 -1.10
N GLY A 157 -3.21 -16.75 -0.68
CA GLY A 157 -2.32 -15.93 -1.51
C GLY A 157 -2.49 -14.43 -1.27
N GLN A 158 -1.41 -13.68 -1.54
CA GLN A 158 -1.36 -12.23 -1.45
C GLN A 158 -1.54 -11.58 -2.83
N THR A 159 -1.78 -10.28 -2.85
CA THR A 159 -1.83 -9.43 -4.05
C THR A 159 -1.39 -8.02 -3.70
N GLY A 160 -0.90 -7.27 -4.69
CA GLY A 160 -0.65 -5.84 -4.52
C GLY A 160 -1.96 -5.08 -4.34
N VAL A 161 -2.01 -4.21 -3.33
CA VAL A 161 -3.11 -3.27 -3.10
C VAL A 161 -2.57 -1.86 -3.05
N ALA A 162 -3.40 -0.87 -3.36
CA ALA A 162 -3.02 0.53 -3.26
C ALA A 162 -2.99 0.96 -1.79
N VAL A 163 -1.91 1.65 -1.39
CA VAL A 163 -1.77 2.26 -0.05
C VAL A 163 -1.51 3.75 -0.11
N GLY A 164 -1.28 4.31 -1.31
CA GLY A 164 -1.21 5.75 -1.58
C GLY A 164 -1.54 6.05 -3.04
N ALA A 165 -2.10 7.22 -3.32
CA ALA A 165 -2.55 7.63 -4.65
C ALA A 165 -2.30 9.13 -4.92
N TYR A 166 -2.03 9.45 -6.19
CA TYR A 166 -1.92 10.81 -6.71
C TYR A 166 -2.40 10.86 -8.17
N HIS A 167 -3.20 11.88 -8.51
CA HIS A 167 -3.74 12.12 -9.86
C HIS A 167 -4.47 10.92 -10.50
N MET A 168 -5.04 10.03 -9.69
CA MET A 168 -5.89 8.93 -10.14
C MET A 168 -6.92 8.62 -9.06
N HIS A 169 -8.20 8.68 -9.40
CA HIS A 169 -9.26 8.26 -8.49
C HIS A 169 -9.10 6.77 -8.16
N PRO A 170 -9.09 6.38 -6.89
CA PRO A 170 -8.87 4.98 -6.55
C PRO A 170 -10.12 4.11 -6.77
N ILE A 171 -11.30 4.74 -6.81
CA ILE A 171 -12.59 4.14 -7.13
C ILE A 171 -13.15 4.75 -8.42
N ARG A 172 -13.52 3.90 -9.37
CA ARG A 172 -14.36 4.30 -10.51
C ARG A 172 -15.83 4.04 -10.18
N ASN A 173 -16.60 5.11 -10.07
CA ASN A 173 -18.04 5.03 -9.80
C ASN A 173 -18.81 4.90 -11.12
N TRP A 174 -19.47 3.76 -11.31
CA TRP A 174 -20.32 3.48 -12.48
C TRP A 174 -21.80 3.75 -12.22
N ARG A 175 -22.19 4.25 -11.03
CA ARG A 175 -23.60 4.51 -10.72
C ARG A 175 -24.17 5.57 -11.66
N GLY A 176 -25.35 5.31 -12.19
CA GLY A 176 -26.00 6.17 -13.19
C GLY A 176 -25.70 5.79 -14.65
N GLU A 177 -24.62 5.04 -14.90
CA GLU A 177 -24.31 4.53 -16.23
C GLU A 177 -25.29 3.42 -16.64
N LYS A 178 -25.37 3.15 -17.96
CA LYS A 178 -26.26 2.12 -18.51
C LYS A 178 -25.53 0.81 -18.78
N ASP A 179 -26.17 -0.30 -18.41
CA ASP A 179 -25.75 -1.63 -18.81
C ASP A 179 -26.04 -1.92 -20.29
N LEU A 180 -25.65 -3.10 -20.77
CA LEU A 180 -25.88 -3.57 -22.15
C LEU A 180 -27.35 -3.62 -22.58
N PHE A 181 -28.29 -3.52 -21.63
CA PHE A 181 -29.73 -3.56 -21.85
C PHE A 181 -30.40 -2.21 -21.52
N GLY A 182 -29.63 -1.16 -21.30
CA GLY A 182 -30.13 0.18 -21.00
C GLY A 182 -30.61 0.39 -19.56
N LYS A 183 -30.36 -0.56 -18.65
CA LYS A 183 -30.69 -0.41 -17.23
C LYS A 183 -29.61 0.37 -16.51
N GLU A 184 -30.00 1.17 -15.53
CA GLU A 184 -29.06 1.93 -14.73
C GLU A 184 -28.30 1.03 -13.76
N LEU A 185 -27.00 1.28 -13.62
CA LEU A 185 -26.18 0.65 -12.60
C LEU A 185 -26.39 1.39 -11.27
N GLU A 186 -26.77 0.67 -10.21
CA GLU A 186 -27.10 1.26 -8.90
C GLU A 186 -25.99 1.11 -7.84
N ILE A 187 -25.11 0.12 -7.96
CA ILE A 187 -24.17 -0.29 -6.89
C ILE A 187 -22.71 -0.38 -7.38
N THR A 188 -22.47 -0.20 -8.68
CA THR A 188 -21.19 -0.55 -9.28
C THR A 188 -20.12 0.51 -8.97
N GLU A 189 -19.23 0.19 -8.03
CA GLU A 189 -17.97 0.89 -7.77
C GLU A 189 -16.82 -0.10 -8.02
N GLU A 190 -15.87 0.30 -8.86
CA GLU A 190 -14.74 -0.51 -9.29
C GLU A 190 -13.47 0.01 -8.60
N ALA A 191 -12.74 -0.87 -7.93
CA ALA A 191 -11.52 -0.55 -7.17
C ALA A 191 -10.29 -0.49 -8.09
N VAL A 192 -10.29 0.45 -9.02
CA VAL A 192 -9.31 0.54 -10.10
C VAL A 192 -7.87 0.69 -9.61
N ALA A 193 -7.63 1.38 -8.50
CA ALA A 193 -6.27 1.47 -7.94
C ALA A 193 -5.74 0.12 -7.43
N ASP A 194 -6.61 -0.72 -6.86
CA ASP A 194 -6.23 -2.08 -6.44
C ASP A 194 -6.02 -3.01 -7.65
N GLU A 195 -6.80 -2.84 -8.72
CA GLU A 195 -6.63 -3.60 -9.96
C GLU A 195 -5.31 -3.27 -10.65
N VAL A 196 -4.98 -1.98 -10.76
CA VAL A 196 -3.70 -1.49 -11.29
C VAL A 196 -2.53 -1.98 -10.41
N SER A 197 -2.66 -1.84 -9.09
CA SER A 197 -1.67 -2.34 -8.12
C SER A 197 -1.45 -3.85 -8.24
N SER A 198 -2.52 -4.62 -8.33
CA SER A 198 -2.47 -6.08 -8.49
C SER A 198 -1.78 -6.48 -9.79
N ALA A 199 -2.05 -5.78 -10.90
CA ALA A 199 -1.41 -6.03 -12.18
C ALA A 199 0.09 -5.69 -12.14
N ALA A 200 0.46 -4.55 -11.56
CA ALA A 200 1.85 -4.16 -11.38
C ALA A 200 2.62 -5.16 -10.51
N ASN A 201 2.01 -5.65 -9.42
CA ASN A 201 2.64 -6.61 -8.52
C ASN A 201 3.01 -7.94 -9.20
N LEU A 202 2.32 -8.33 -10.27
CA LEU A 202 2.71 -9.50 -11.09
C LEU A 202 4.08 -9.33 -11.75
N LEU A 203 4.44 -8.09 -12.12
CA LEU A 203 5.72 -7.75 -12.74
C LEU A 203 6.80 -7.49 -11.68
N MET A 204 6.44 -6.84 -10.57
CA MET A 204 7.36 -6.60 -9.45
C MET A 204 7.85 -7.91 -8.83
N GLY A 205 6.91 -8.83 -8.59
CA GLY A 205 7.14 -10.07 -7.84
C GLY A 205 7.38 -9.84 -6.35
N GLU A 206 7.41 -10.94 -5.58
CA GLU A 206 7.49 -10.90 -4.10
C GLU A 206 8.90 -11.18 -3.56
N ALA A 207 9.89 -11.33 -4.46
CA ALA A 207 11.22 -11.84 -4.12
C ALA A 207 12.33 -10.88 -4.60
N ALA A 208 13.54 -11.40 -4.81
CA ALA A 208 14.70 -10.61 -5.24
C ALA A 208 14.66 -10.21 -6.75
N GLY A 209 13.47 -10.00 -7.32
CA GLY A 209 13.30 -9.63 -8.72
C GLY A 209 13.92 -8.28 -9.04
N GLY A 210 13.88 -7.33 -8.08
CA GLY A 210 14.54 -6.04 -8.23
C GLY A 210 13.80 -5.03 -9.10
N TYR A 211 12.48 -5.21 -9.29
CA TYR A 211 11.64 -4.32 -10.11
C TYR A 211 10.59 -3.60 -9.26
N PRO A 212 10.97 -2.61 -8.42
CA PRO A 212 10.04 -1.99 -7.48
C PRO A 212 9.15 -0.91 -8.11
N VAL A 213 9.29 -0.65 -9.42
CA VAL A 213 8.50 0.36 -10.14
C VAL A 213 7.99 -0.24 -11.45
N VAL A 214 6.70 -0.02 -11.72
CA VAL A 214 6.01 -0.42 -12.95
C VAL A 214 5.30 0.79 -13.53
N ILE A 215 5.43 0.99 -14.84
CA ILE A 215 4.69 2.00 -15.58
C ILE A 215 3.47 1.35 -16.22
N VAL A 216 2.30 1.95 -16.03
CA VAL A 216 1.06 1.59 -16.71
C VAL A 216 0.72 2.69 -17.71
N ARG A 217 0.85 2.36 -19.00
CA ARG A 217 0.66 3.30 -20.11
C ARG A 217 -0.65 3.08 -20.83
N GLY A 218 -1.32 4.17 -21.20
CA GLY A 218 -2.56 4.14 -21.99
C GLY A 218 -3.75 3.55 -21.22
N TYR A 219 -3.80 3.77 -19.90
CA TYR A 219 -5.00 3.58 -19.08
C TYR A 219 -5.59 4.95 -18.75
N GLU A 220 -6.75 5.26 -19.33
CA GLU A 220 -7.38 6.57 -19.19
C GLU A 220 -8.15 6.68 -17.86
N HIS A 221 -7.44 7.02 -16.78
CA HIS A 221 -8.05 7.31 -15.47
C HIS A 221 -7.36 8.43 -14.68
N HIS A 222 -6.50 9.21 -15.35
CA HIS A 222 -5.87 10.38 -14.76
C HIS A 222 -6.90 11.44 -14.37
N THR A 223 -6.65 12.14 -13.26
CA THR A 223 -7.44 13.28 -12.80
C THR A 223 -6.53 14.36 -12.21
N THR A 224 -7.05 15.59 -12.14
CA THR A 224 -6.43 16.73 -11.43
C THR A 224 -7.16 17.08 -10.13
N ASP A 225 -8.17 16.28 -9.76
CA ASP A 225 -8.87 16.41 -8.47
C ASP A 225 -7.93 16.04 -7.31
N ASP A 226 -8.22 16.57 -6.12
CA ASP A 226 -7.61 16.05 -4.90
C ASP A 226 -8.13 14.62 -4.64
N VAL A 227 -7.23 13.65 -4.68
CA VAL A 227 -7.54 12.22 -4.46
C VAL A 227 -6.86 11.70 -3.21
N SER A 228 -7.41 10.64 -2.63
CA SER A 228 -6.78 9.90 -1.53
C SER A 228 -7.14 8.44 -1.59
N VAL A 229 -6.18 7.55 -1.33
CA VAL A 229 -6.45 6.11 -1.18
C VAL A 229 -7.54 5.82 -0.12
N LYS A 230 -7.73 6.74 0.84
CA LYS A 230 -8.73 6.64 1.91
C LYS A 230 -10.16 6.64 1.39
N GLU A 231 -10.41 7.09 0.17
CA GLU A 231 -11.70 6.92 -0.51
C GLU A 231 -12.11 5.45 -0.65
N MET A 232 -11.15 4.52 -0.66
CA MET A 232 -11.40 3.08 -0.67
C MET A 232 -11.68 2.49 0.71
N TYR A 233 -11.23 3.15 1.78
CA TYR A 233 -11.30 2.61 3.13
C TYR A 233 -12.72 2.73 3.66
N ARG A 234 -13.32 1.59 3.99
CA ARG A 234 -14.67 1.58 4.53
C ARG A 234 -14.72 2.28 5.88
N PRO A 235 -15.67 3.20 6.09
CA PRO A 235 -15.84 3.81 7.40
C PRO A 235 -16.35 2.78 8.41
N GLU A 236 -16.05 3.00 9.69
CA GLU A 236 -16.32 2.03 10.76
C GLU A 236 -17.80 1.64 10.86
N ASN A 237 -18.72 2.55 10.56
CA ASN A 237 -20.16 2.29 10.57
C ASN A 237 -20.62 1.34 9.45
N GLU A 238 -19.88 1.20 8.36
CA GLU A 238 -20.22 0.36 7.21
C GLU A 238 -19.48 -0.98 7.19
N ASP A 239 -18.32 -1.08 7.86
CA ASP A 239 -17.53 -2.32 7.89
C ASP A 239 -18.10 -3.37 8.86
N ILE A 240 -19.08 -4.14 8.37
CA ILE A 240 -19.69 -5.24 9.12
C ILE A 240 -18.72 -6.37 9.45
N ILE A 241 -17.66 -6.57 8.64
CA ILE A 241 -16.68 -7.63 8.84
C ILE A 241 -15.79 -7.25 10.03
N ARG A 242 -15.28 -6.02 10.04
CA ARG A 242 -14.51 -5.47 11.17
C ARG A 242 -15.32 -5.49 12.46
N LYS A 243 -16.60 -5.13 12.43
CA LYS A 243 -17.52 -5.26 13.58
C LYS A 243 -17.62 -6.71 14.07
N GLY A 244 -17.86 -7.65 13.15
CA GLY A 244 -17.94 -9.07 13.47
C GLY A 244 -16.66 -9.62 14.13
N LEU A 245 -15.48 -9.27 13.59
CA LEU A 245 -14.19 -9.69 14.14
C LEU A 245 -13.95 -9.17 15.56
N ARG A 246 -14.34 -7.92 15.84
CA ARG A 246 -14.24 -7.35 17.19
C ARG A 246 -15.16 -8.06 18.21
N CYS A 247 -16.36 -8.47 17.80
CA CYS A 247 -17.25 -9.26 18.66
C CYS A 247 -16.67 -10.65 18.98
N LEU A 248 -15.99 -11.29 18.01
CA LEU A 248 -15.31 -12.57 18.23
C LEU A 248 -14.14 -12.44 19.23
N ARG A 249 -13.44 -11.31 19.21
CA ARG A 249 -12.36 -11.00 20.17
C ARG A 249 -12.87 -10.96 21.61
N GLN A 250 -14.05 -10.37 21.86
CA GLN A 250 -14.64 -10.26 23.21
C GLN A 250 -15.22 -11.58 23.74
N SER A 251 -15.53 -12.52 22.84
CA SER A 251 -16.10 -13.83 23.20
C SER A 251 -15.04 -14.89 23.53
N SER A 252 -13.75 -14.55 23.46
CA SER A 252 -12.62 -15.48 23.54
C SER A 252 -11.81 -15.38 24.85
N ASP A 253 -12.33 -14.66 25.85
CA ASP A 253 -11.89 -14.66 27.25
C ASP A 253 -12.77 -15.60 28.09
#